data_AF-A0AAQ3SYA9-F1
#
_entry.id   AF-A0AAQ3SYA9-F1
#
_cell.length_a   1.000
_cell.length_b   1.000
_cell.length_c   1.000
_cell.angle_alpha   90.00
_cell.angle_beta   90.00
_cell.angle_gamma   90.00
#
_symmetry.space_group_name_H-M   'P 1'
#
loop_
_entity.id
_entity.type
_entity.pdbx_description
1 polymer ?
#
loop_
_entity_poly.entity_id
_entity_poly.type
_entity_poly.pdbx_seq_one_letter_code
_entity_poly.pdbx_strand_id
1 'polypeptide(L)'
;MKLLLFTFEQASGLKINFHKSELKLRNCDRVRDEERFEKRLSSWKGKHLSIRGRLTLINSVLSSLPMYRMSFFSIPKGVLKKLDYFCSRFFWQGNENKKKYSLAKWSILCRPKDQGGLGILDLNTKNSALLSKWLYKLLTSDGTWQQLLRNKYIGSKPLAQVEWKIGDSHFWSCLMKVKLDFLRFGPFRVMDGSQVRFWEDVLVGWGPIERSISFPIQHREAQINNNSRGYEFLPS
;
A
#
# COMPACT_ATOMS: atom_id res chain seq x y z
N MET A 1 8.97 -26.26 -15.12
CA MET A 1 7.99 -26.24 -14.00
C MET A 1 7.00 -27.40 -14.04
N LYS A 2 6.33 -27.71 -15.17
CA LYS A 2 5.40 -28.86 -15.26
C LYS A 2 6.04 -30.22 -14.91
N LEU A 3 7.31 -30.45 -15.29
CA LEU A 3 8.08 -31.64 -14.91
C LEU A 3 8.37 -31.74 -13.40
N LEU A 4 8.56 -30.59 -12.73
CA LEU A 4 8.77 -30.50 -11.28
C LEU A 4 7.48 -30.79 -10.49
N LEU A 5 6.34 -30.35 -11.02
CA LEU A 5 5.03 -30.69 -10.47
C LEU A 5 4.72 -32.17 -10.68
N PHE A 6 5.01 -32.71 -11.86
CA PHE A 6 4.80 -34.13 -12.15
C PHE A 6 5.64 -35.04 -11.24
N THR A 7 6.90 -34.70 -10.99
CA THR A 7 7.75 -35.45 -10.06
C THR A 7 7.26 -35.36 -8.60
N PHE A 8 6.73 -34.22 -8.17
CA PHE A 8 6.07 -34.09 -6.87
C PHE A 8 4.80 -34.96 -6.76
N GLU A 9 3.97 -35.01 -7.80
CA GLU A 9 2.79 -35.87 -7.84
C GLU A 9 3.16 -37.35 -7.70
N GLN A 10 4.22 -37.80 -8.39
CA GLN A 10 4.72 -39.18 -8.29
C GLN A 10 5.31 -39.51 -6.91
N ALA A 11 6.00 -38.56 -6.27
CA ALA A 11 6.62 -38.79 -4.95
C ALA A 11 5.64 -38.68 -3.77
N SER A 12 4.61 -37.83 -3.88
CA SER A 12 3.66 -37.56 -2.79
C SER A 12 2.33 -38.32 -2.92
N GLY A 13 2.01 -38.85 -4.11
CA GLY A 13 0.71 -39.44 -4.42
C GLY A 13 -0.44 -38.43 -4.51
N LEU A 14 -0.17 -37.12 -4.36
CA LEU A 14 -1.18 -36.07 -4.42
C LEU A 14 -1.40 -35.62 -5.86
N LYS A 15 -2.60 -35.87 -6.39
CA LYS A 15 -2.97 -35.50 -7.76
C LYS A 15 -3.00 -33.99 -7.95
N ILE A 16 -2.15 -33.47 -8.85
CA ILE A 16 -2.03 -32.04 -9.09
C ILE A 16 -3.04 -31.58 -10.13
N ASN A 17 -3.78 -30.52 -9.82
CA ASN A 17 -4.65 -29.89 -10.81
C ASN A 17 -3.83 -28.96 -11.73
N PHE A 18 -3.41 -29.48 -12.88
CA PHE A 18 -2.60 -28.72 -13.84
C PHE A 18 -3.32 -27.49 -14.43
N HIS A 19 -4.65 -27.51 -14.54
CA HIS A 19 -5.45 -26.36 -14.99
C HIS A 19 -5.40 -25.19 -13.98
N LYS A 20 -5.26 -25.47 -12.69
CA LYS A 20 -5.02 -24.46 -11.65
C LYS A 20 -3.54 -24.12 -11.48
N SER A 21 -2.65 -24.98 -11.95
CA SER A 21 -1.19 -24.88 -11.75
C SER A 21 -0.46 -24.23 -12.94
N GLU A 22 -1.19 -23.55 -13.83
CA GLU A 22 -0.61 -22.71 -14.85
C GLU A 22 -0.03 -21.44 -14.22
N LEU A 23 1.26 -21.14 -14.50
CA LEU A 23 1.86 -19.85 -14.21
C LEU A 23 1.17 -18.77 -15.06
N LYS A 24 0.06 -18.22 -14.57
CA LYS A 24 -0.59 -17.09 -15.24
C LYS A 24 0.28 -15.85 -15.11
N LEU A 25 0.68 -15.29 -16.25
CA LEU A 25 1.43 -14.04 -16.31
C LEU A 25 0.62 -12.86 -15.74
N ARG A 26 1.36 -11.89 -15.18
CA ARG A 26 0.95 -10.67 -14.43
C ARG A 26 -0.27 -9.89 -14.93
N ASN A 27 -0.63 -9.98 -16.22
CA ASN A 27 -1.83 -9.32 -16.74
C ASN A 27 -3.13 -9.97 -16.25
N CYS A 28 -3.13 -11.29 -16.00
CA CYS A 28 -4.31 -12.00 -15.52
C CYS A 28 -4.76 -11.50 -14.14
N ASP A 29 -3.82 -11.15 -13.27
CA ASP A 29 -4.17 -10.64 -11.95
C ASP A 29 -4.88 -9.28 -12.03
N ARG A 30 -4.43 -8.36 -12.89
CA ARG A 30 -5.08 -7.05 -13.12
C ARG A 30 -6.51 -7.25 -13.62
N VAL A 31 -6.66 -8.07 -14.65
CA VAL A 31 -7.94 -8.42 -15.25
C VAL A 31 -8.89 -9.03 -14.21
N ARG A 32 -8.38 -9.89 -13.32
CA ARG A 32 -9.18 -10.53 -12.27
C ARG A 32 -9.81 -9.56 -11.26
N ASP A 33 -9.14 -8.46 -10.90
CA ASP A 33 -9.74 -7.48 -9.98
C ASP A 33 -10.87 -6.69 -10.66
N GLU A 34 -10.63 -6.28 -11.90
CA GLU A 34 -11.61 -5.55 -12.70
C GLU A 34 -12.87 -6.41 -12.94
N GLU A 35 -12.69 -7.67 -13.37
CA GLU A 35 -13.79 -8.62 -13.56
C GLU A 35 -14.58 -8.88 -12.26
N ARG A 36 -13.89 -8.97 -11.11
CA ARG A 36 -14.55 -9.15 -9.81
C ARG A 36 -15.39 -7.94 -9.44
N PHE A 37 -14.90 -6.74 -9.68
CA PHE A 37 -15.66 -5.51 -9.45
C PHE A 37 -16.87 -5.45 -10.37
N GLU A 38 -16.67 -5.68 -11.66
CA GLU A 38 -17.74 -5.65 -12.66
C GLU A 38 -18.83 -6.69 -12.35
N LYS A 39 -18.45 -7.93 -12.00
CA LYS A 39 -19.40 -8.99 -11.62
C LYS A 39 -20.20 -8.65 -10.36
N ARG A 40 -19.57 -8.02 -9.36
CA ARG A 40 -20.26 -7.60 -8.14
C ARG A 40 -21.23 -6.44 -8.41
N LEU A 41 -20.80 -5.47 -9.20
CA LEU A 41 -21.61 -4.33 -9.60
C LEU A 41 -22.81 -4.73 -10.47
N SER A 42 -22.61 -5.65 -11.43
CA SER A 42 -23.68 -6.14 -12.29
C SER A 42 -24.73 -6.94 -11.53
N SER A 43 -24.32 -7.69 -10.51
CA SER A 43 -25.23 -8.44 -9.63
C SER A 43 -26.12 -7.53 -8.79
N TRP A 44 -25.71 -6.30 -8.52
CA TRP A 44 -26.50 -5.37 -7.71
C TRP A 44 -27.59 -4.71 -8.54
N LYS A 45 -28.84 -4.80 -8.09
CA LYS A 45 -29.96 -4.05 -8.68
C LYS A 45 -29.88 -2.57 -8.29
N GLY A 46 -28.86 -1.85 -8.79
CA GLY A 46 -28.63 -0.43 -8.53
C GLY A 46 -29.86 0.45 -8.74
N LYS A 47 -30.78 0.06 -9.64
CA LYS A 47 -32.07 0.71 -9.88
C LYS A 47 -33.00 0.79 -8.66
N HIS A 48 -32.95 -0.17 -7.74
CA HIS A 48 -33.82 -0.19 -6.55
C HIS A 48 -33.14 0.36 -5.29
N LEU A 49 -31.90 0.83 -5.42
CA LEU A 49 -31.14 1.36 -4.30
C LEU A 49 -31.20 2.88 -4.31
N SER A 50 -31.51 3.45 -3.14
CA SER A 50 -31.33 4.88 -2.89
C SER A 50 -29.86 5.27 -3.04
N ILE A 51 -29.59 6.56 -3.27
CA ILE A 51 -28.21 7.07 -3.40
C ILE A 51 -27.36 6.72 -2.16
N ARG A 52 -27.97 6.78 -0.97
CA ARG A 52 -27.34 6.40 0.29
C ARG A 52 -27.06 4.90 0.38
N GLY A 53 -27.99 4.06 -0.10
CA GLY A 53 -27.78 2.61 -0.17
C GLY A 53 -26.61 2.24 -1.09
N ARG A 54 -26.49 2.91 -2.25
CA ARG A 54 -25.36 2.73 -3.17
C ARG A 54 -24.03 3.15 -2.52
N LEU A 55 -24.02 4.29 -1.83
CA LEU A 55 -22.84 4.75 -1.09
C LEU A 55 -22.38 3.71 -0.06
N THR A 56 -23.31 3.19 0.74
CA THR A 56 -23.01 2.17 1.76
C THR A 56 -22.40 0.92 1.14
N LEU A 57 -22.92 0.44 0.00
CA LEU A 57 -22.39 -0.75 -0.69
C LEU A 57 -20.99 -0.53 -1.25
N ILE A 58 -20.70 0.66 -1.77
CA ILE A 58 -19.35 1.03 -2.24
C ILE A 58 -18.36 0.97 -1.08
N ASN A 59 -18.74 1.53 0.07
CA ASN A 59 -17.86 1.60 1.24
C ASN A 59 -17.68 0.25 1.96
N SER A 60 -18.72 -0.58 2.03
CA SER A 60 -18.64 -1.87 2.73
C SER A 60 -18.05 -2.99 1.87
N VAL A 61 -18.48 -3.10 0.61
CA VAL A 61 -18.12 -4.24 -0.25
C VAL A 61 -17.06 -3.88 -1.26
N LEU A 62 -17.24 -2.83 -2.08
CA LEU A 62 -16.25 -2.53 -3.13
C LEU A 62 -14.90 -2.14 -2.54
N SER A 63 -14.92 -1.40 -1.44
CA SER A 63 -13.70 -1.00 -0.77
C SER A 63 -12.97 -2.14 -0.07
N SER A 64 -13.62 -3.29 0.19
CA SER A 64 -13.03 -4.46 0.84
C SER A 64 -12.50 -5.50 -0.14
N LEU A 65 -13.11 -5.63 -1.32
CA LEU A 65 -12.69 -6.56 -2.38
C LEU A 65 -11.18 -6.51 -2.73
N PRO A 66 -10.55 -5.34 -2.92
CA PRO A 66 -9.14 -5.28 -3.28
C PRO A 66 -8.22 -5.17 -2.06
N MET A 67 -8.74 -5.08 -0.82
CA MET A 67 -7.93 -4.79 0.38
C MET A 67 -6.80 -5.79 0.58
N TYR A 68 -7.10 -7.07 0.44
CA TYR A 68 -6.10 -8.12 0.61
C TYR A 68 -4.91 -7.91 -0.34
N ARG A 69 -5.20 -7.60 -1.62
CA ARG A 69 -4.17 -7.36 -2.61
C ARG A 69 -3.44 -6.04 -2.37
N MET A 70 -4.18 -4.98 -2.05
CA MET A 70 -3.61 -3.66 -1.73
C MET A 70 -2.67 -3.70 -0.52
N SER A 71 -2.83 -4.67 0.38
CA SER A 71 -1.97 -4.85 1.53
C SER A 71 -0.54 -5.28 1.13
N PHE A 72 -0.40 -6.11 0.10
CA PHE A 72 0.89 -6.67 -0.31
C PHE A 72 1.46 -6.05 -1.60
N PHE A 73 0.61 -5.47 -2.43
CA PHE A 73 1.00 -5.00 -3.75
C PHE A 73 0.56 -3.56 -3.98
N SER A 74 1.46 -2.77 -4.56
CA SER A 74 1.14 -1.46 -5.10
C SER A 74 0.31 -1.63 -6.37
N ILE A 75 -0.92 -1.11 -6.35
CA ILE A 75 -1.82 -1.20 -7.51
C ILE A 75 -1.46 -0.09 -8.51
N PRO A 76 -1.30 -0.42 -9.81
CA PRO A 76 -1.06 0.59 -10.82
C PRO A 76 -2.18 1.63 -10.88
N LYS A 77 -1.83 2.91 -11.01
CA LYS A 77 -2.79 4.02 -11.08
C LYS A 77 -3.86 3.84 -12.17
N GLY A 78 -3.54 3.19 -13.28
CA GLY A 78 -4.51 2.88 -14.34
C GLY A 78 -5.65 1.96 -13.88
N VAL A 79 -5.32 0.93 -13.11
CA VAL A 79 -6.32 0.01 -12.55
C VAL A 79 -7.15 0.74 -11.51
N LEU A 80 -6.52 1.52 -10.62
CA LEU A 80 -7.24 2.33 -9.62
C LEU A 80 -8.24 3.28 -10.27
N LYS A 81 -7.83 4.01 -11.33
CA LYS A 81 -8.73 4.88 -12.10
C LYS A 81 -9.92 4.12 -12.71
N LYS A 82 -9.70 2.89 -13.19
CA LYS A 82 -10.78 2.06 -13.75
C LYS A 82 -11.74 1.56 -12.67
N LEU A 83 -11.23 1.21 -11.49
CA LEU A 83 -12.05 0.89 -10.33
C LEU A 83 -12.87 2.09 -9.86
N ASP A 84 -12.26 3.27 -9.78
CA ASP A 84 -12.96 4.53 -9.47
C ASP A 84 -14.05 4.85 -10.51
N TYR A 85 -13.77 4.61 -11.80
CA TYR A 85 -14.76 4.75 -12.85
C TYR A 85 -15.97 3.84 -12.63
N PHE A 86 -15.75 2.57 -12.28
CA PHE A 86 -16.83 1.63 -11.98
C PHE A 86 -17.65 2.04 -10.75
N CYS A 87 -16.99 2.46 -9.66
CA CYS A 87 -17.66 2.96 -8.46
C CYS A 87 -18.48 4.23 -8.76
N SER A 88 -17.91 5.18 -9.50
CA SER A 88 -18.57 6.43 -9.91
C SER A 88 -19.79 6.17 -10.78
N ARG A 89 -19.65 5.29 -11.78
CA ARG A 89 -20.77 4.88 -12.63
C ARG A 89 -21.90 4.26 -11.81
N PHE A 90 -21.57 3.33 -10.91
CA PHE A 90 -22.56 2.69 -10.04
C PHE A 90 -23.25 3.70 -9.11
N PHE A 91 -22.51 4.65 -8.54
CA PHE A 91 -23.06 5.67 -7.66
C PHE A 91 -24.11 6.53 -8.38
N TRP A 92 -23.72 7.15 -9.51
CA TRP A 92 -24.58 8.10 -10.23
C TRP A 92 -25.67 7.41 -11.07
N GLN A 93 -25.32 6.38 -11.82
CA GLN A 93 -26.22 5.76 -12.80
C GLN A 93 -26.94 4.53 -12.25
N GLY A 94 -26.38 3.89 -11.21
CA GLY A 94 -26.87 2.59 -10.76
C GLY A 94 -26.65 1.54 -11.85
N ASN A 95 -27.71 0.80 -12.20
CA ASN A 95 -27.70 -0.23 -13.23
C ASN A 95 -28.63 0.12 -14.42
N GLU A 96 -28.92 1.42 -14.60
CA GLU A 96 -29.75 1.92 -15.70
C GLU A 96 -28.87 2.23 -16.93
N ASN A 97 -29.35 1.86 -18.12
CA ASN A 97 -28.69 2.22 -19.39
C ASN A 97 -28.82 3.71 -19.76
N LYS A 98 -29.51 4.51 -18.93
CA LYS A 98 -29.65 5.96 -19.11
C LYS A 98 -28.50 6.67 -18.41
N LYS A 99 -27.74 7.49 -19.14
CA LYS A 99 -26.71 8.37 -18.56
C LYS A 99 -27.37 9.38 -17.62
N LYS A 100 -27.05 9.30 -16.32
CA LYS A 100 -27.32 10.35 -15.34
C LYS A 100 -26.10 11.27 -15.22
N TYR A 101 -26.33 12.56 -15.09
CA TYR A 101 -25.27 13.56 -14.95
C TYR A 101 -24.55 13.42 -13.60
N SER A 102 -23.23 13.54 -13.62
CA SER A 102 -22.40 13.58 -12.41
C SER A 102 -22.43 15.01 -11.85
N LEU A 103 -23.07 15.20 -10.69
CA LEU A 103 -23.20 16.53 -10.10
C LEU A 103 -21.89 17.04 -9.47
N ALA A 104 -20.96 16.13 -9.16
CA ALA A 104 -19.66 16.46 -8.59
C ALA A 104 -18.55 15.56 -9.14
N LYS A 105 -17.31 16.02 -9.07
CA LYS A 105 -16.13 15.20 -9.39
C LYS A 105 -15.97 14.08 -8.35
N TRP A 106 -15.61 12.88 -8.80
CA TRP A 106 -15.41 11.71 -7.92
C TRP A 106 -14.41 12.00 -6.79
N SER A 107 -13.32 12.72 -7.08
CA SER A 107 -12.31 13.11 -6.09
C SER A 107 -12.85 13.99 -4.96
N ILE A 108 -13.93 14.74 -5.18
CA ILE A 108 -14.58 15.54 -4.13
C ILE A 108 -15.41 14.61 -3.23
N LEU A 109 -16.10 13.62 -3.82
CA LEU A 109 -16.88 12.64 -3.07
C LEU A 109 -16.02 11.74 -2.17
N CYS A 110 -14.78 11.44 -2.61
CA CYS A 110 -13.83 10.65 -1.82
C CYS A 110 -13.21 11.39 -0.62
N ARG A 111 -13.51 12.68 -0.44
CA ARG A 111 -13.03 13.40 0.75
C ARG A 111 -13.74 12.92 2.01
N PRO A 112 -13.11 13.06 3.19
CA PRO A 112 -13.79 12.87 4.47
C PRO A 112 -15.06 13.71 4.56
N LYS A 113 -16.04 13.25 5.35
CA LYS A 113 -17.29 13.98 5.56
C LYS A 113 -17.05 15.36 6.18
N ASP A 114 -16.08 15.45 7.07
CA ASP A 114 -15.68 16.69 7.74
C ASP A 114 -15.06 17.72 6.77
N GLN A 115 -14.65 17.27 5.58
CA GLN A 115 -14.12 18.11 4.49
C GLN A 115 -15.13 18.29 3.34
N GLY A 116 -16.41 18.03 3.59
CA GLY A 116 -17.49 18.19 2.60
C GLY A 116 -17.59 17.07 1.56
N GLY A 117 -16.91 15.94 1.77
CA GLY A 117 -17.06 14.74 0.94
C GLY A 117 -18.13 13.77 1.45
N LEU A 118 -18.26 12.63 0.77
CA LEU A 118 -19.19 11.56 1.17
C LEU A 118 -18.51 10.48 2.03
N GLY A 119 -17.21 10.60 2.28
CA GLY A 119 -16.42 9.57 2.95
C GLY A 119 -16.27 8.30 2.11
N ILE A 120 -16.19 8.43 0.78
CA ILE A 120 -15.81 7.31 -0.09
C ILE A 120 -14.30 7.10 0.05
N LEU A 121 -13.88 5.86 0.26
CA LEU A 121 -12.46 5.55 0.43
C LEU A 121 -11.69 5.74 -0.89
N ASP A 122 -10.72 6.65 -0.92
CA ASP A 122 -9.76 6.73 -2.01
C ASP A 122 -8.84 5.49 -1.99
N LEU A 123 -8.97 4.67 -3.02
CA LEU A 123 -8.23 3.41 -3.17
C LEU A 123 -6.73 3.65 -3.31
N ASN A 124 -6.30 4.76 -3.91
CA ASN A 124 -4.88 5.10 -4.02
C ASN A 124 -4.28 5.40 -2.65
N THR A 125 -4.92 6.30 -1.89
CA THR A 125 -4.49 6.64 -0.53
C THR A 125 -4.55 5.41 0.39
N LYS A 126 -5.60 4.58 0.28
CA LYS A 126 -5.73 3.33 1.05
C LYS A 126 -4.62 2.32 0.74
N ASN A 127 -4.22 2.17 -0.52
CA ASN A 127 -3.12 1.29 -0.91
C ASN A 127 -1.79 1.77 -0.30
N SER A 128 -1.48 3.06 -0.42
CA SER A 128 -0.28 3.64 0.20
C SER A 128 -0.27 3.49 1.71
N ALA A 129 -1.41 3.73 2.38
CA ALA A 129 -1.54 3.59 3.83
C ALA A 129 -1.33 2.13 4.30
N LEU A 130 -1.89 1.15 3.58
CA LEU A 130 -1.71 -0.26 3.91
C LEU A 130 -0.26 -0.73 3.75
N LEU A 131 0.42 -0.30 2.68
CA LEU A 131 1.84 -0.59 2.50
C LEU A 131 2.71 0.13 3.55
N SER A 132 2.35 1.36 3.90
CA SER A 132 2.99 2.12 4.98
C SER A 132 2.84 1.43 6.34
N LYS A 133 1.68 0.80 6.61
CA LYS A 133 1.47 -0.02 7.82
C LYS A 133 2.45 -1.19 7.89
N TRP A 134 2.84 -1.78 6.76
CA TRP A 134 3.86 -2.84 6.75
C TRP A 134 5.25 -2.30 7.05
N LEU A 135 5.61 -1.12 6.51
CA LEU A 135 6.85 -0.43 6.88
C LEU A 135 6.89 -0.11 8.37
N TYR A 136 5.79 0.42 8.91
CA TYR A 136 5.66 0.67 10.34
C TYR A 136 5.89 -0.60 11.18
N LYS A 137 5.20 -1.69 10.84
CA LYS A 137 5.41 -2.98 11.53
C LYS A 137 6.85 -3.47 11.43
N LEU A 138 7.50 -3.30 10.29
CA LEU A 138 8.90 -3.70 10.09
C LEU A 138 9.86 -2.95 11.03
N LEU A 139 9.53 -1.69 11.38
CA LEU A 139 10.33 -0.85 12.27
C LEU A 139 9.99 -1.06 13.75
N THR A 140 8.71 -1.22 14.09
CA THR A 140 8.26 -1.23 15.50
C THR A 140 8.23 -2.61 16.12
N SER A 141 8.01 -3.66 15.33
CA SER A 141 7.83 -5.02 15.86
C SER A 141 8.97 -5.94 15.48
N ASP A 142 9.28 -6.87 16.37
CA ASP A 142 10.26 -7.92 16.14
C ASP A 142 9.56 -9.27 15.95
N GLY A 143 9.99 -10.00 14.93
CA GLY A 143 9.44 -11.30 14.56
C GLY A 143 10.18 -11.90 13.37
N THR A 144 9.87 -13.15 13.05
CA THR A 144 10.63 -13.93 12.06
C THR A 144 10.66 -13.29 10.67
N TRP A 145 9.53 -12.74 10.21
CA TRP A 145 9.48 -12.10 8.90
C TRP A 145 10.21 -10.75 8.88
N GLN A 146 10.19 -10.00 9.99
CA GLN A 146 10.95 -8.76 10.14
C GLN A 146 12.45 -9.04 10.12
N GLN A 147 12.90 -10.04 10.87
CA GLN A 147 14.30 -10.48 10.87
C GLN A 147 14.75 -10.92 9.48
N LEU A 148 13.93 -11.73 8.78
CA LEU A 148 14.23 -12.15 7.41
C LEU A 148 14.39 -10.96 6.48
N LEU A 149 13.47 -9.99 6.51
CA LEU A 149 13.54 -8.81 5.65
C LEU A 149 14.71 -7.90 6.04
N ARG A 150 14.98 -7.72 7.33
CA ARG A 150 16.13 -6.93 7.81
C ARG A 150 17.43 -7.55 7.34
N ASN A 151 17.63 -8.85 7.54
CA ASN A 151 18.85 -9.55 7.13
C ASN A 151 19.03 -9.57 5.61
N LYS A 152 17.93 -9.69 4.86
CA LYS A 152 17.99 -9.77 3.40
C LYS A 152 18.17 -8.41 2.71
N TYR A 153 17.48 -7.37 3.18
CA TYR A 153 17.35 -6.10 2.45
C TYR A 153 17.95 -4.89 3.16
N ILE A 154 17.89 -4.83 4.49
CA ILE A 154 18.27 -3.62 5.25
C ILE A 154 19.73 -3.72 5.75
N GLY A 155 20.12 -4.88 6.28
CA GLY A 155 21.42 -5.07 6.92
C GLY A 155 21.61 -4.11 8.09
N SER A 156 22.76 -3.43 8.12
CA SER A 156 23.09 -2.40 9.12
C SER A 156 22.65 -0.99 8.72
N LYS A 157 22.08 -0.79 7.52
CA LYS A 157 21.74 0.54 7.02
C LYS A 157 20.39 1.01 7.56
N PRO A 158 20.20 2.32 7.77
CA PRO A 158 18.88 2.84 8.07
C PRO A 158 17.96 2.66 6.85
N LEU A 159 16.67 2.41 7.10
CA LEU A 159 15.67 2.18 6.05
C LEU A 159 15.65 3.29 4.99
N ALA A 160 15.92 4.55 5.39
CA ALA A 160 16.00 5.69 4.49
C ALA A 160 16.99 5.49 3.34
N GLN A 161 18.16 4.90 3.60
CA GLN A 161 19.23 4.67 2.62
C GLN A 161 19.04 3.39 1.79
N VAL A 162 18.05 2.55 2.12
CA VAL A 162 17.84 1.30 1.40
C VAL A 162 17.12 1.58 0.09
N GLU A 163 17.75 1.26 -1.02
CA GLU A 163 17.12 1.28 -2.34
C GLU A 163 16.75 -0.11 -2.80
N TRP A 164 15.68 -0.20 -3.60
CA TRP A 164 15.30 -1.45 -4.23
C TRP A 164 16.23 -1.76 -5.41
N LYS A 165 16.56 -3.04 -5.58
CA LYS A 165 17.41 -3.53 -6.67
C LYS A 165 16.62 -4.43 -7.62
N ILE A 166 17.11 -4.54 -8.85
CA ILE A 166 16.58 -5.49 -9.84
C ILE A 166 16.85 -6.91 -9.33
N GLY A 167 15.79 -7.70 -9.17
CA GLY A 167 15.84 -9.04 -8.57
C GLY A 167 15.26 -9.12 -7.15
N ASP A 168 14.99 -7.98 -6.51
CA ASP A 168 14.30 -7.95 -5.22
C ASP A 168 12.86 -8.45 -5.35
N SER A 169 12.30 -8.86 -4.20
CA SER A 169 10.92 -9.34 -4.17
C SER A 169 9.96 -8.21 -4.55
N HIS A 170 8.88 -8.57 -5.23
CA HIS A 170 7.86 -7.60 -5.62
C HIS A 170 7.22 -6.89 -4.41
N PHE A 171 7.08 -7.62 -3.29
CA PHE A 171 6.63 -7.03 -2.02
C PHE A 171 7.58 -5.93 -1.56
N TRP A 172 8.90 -6.20 -1.52
CA TRP A 172 9.92 -5.21 -1.14
C TRP A 172 9.91 -3.99 -2.07
N SER A 173 9.86 -4.21 -3.38
CA SER A 173 9.76 -3.12 -4.37
C SER A 173 8.52 -2.24 -4.14
N CYS A 174 7.38 -2.84 -3.74
CA CYS A 174 6.16 -2.08 -3.43
C CYS A 174 6.31 -1.25 -2.15
N LEU A 175 6.97 -1.78 -1.11
CA LEU A 175 7.27 -1.02 0.10
C LEU A 175 8.20 0.17 -0.20
N MET A 176 9.23 -0.03 -1.02
CA MET A 176 10.17 1.04 -1.38
C MET A 176 9.50 2.19 -2.15
N LYS A 177 8.43 1.92 -2.92
CA LYS A 177 7.64 2.97 -3.59
C LYS A 177 6.93 3.91 -2.64
N VAL A 178 6.46 3.41 -1.50
CA VAL A 178 5.75 4.22 -0.48
C VAL A 178 6.68 4.73 0.61
N LYS A 179 7.96 4.29 0.62
CA LYS A 179 8.95 4.63 1.63
C LYS A 179 9.08 6.15 1.82
N LEU A 180 9.25 6.90 0.73
CA LEU A 180 9.46 8.35 0.83
C LEU A 180 8.26 9.08 1.44
N ASP A 181 7.04 8.71 1.03
CA ASP A 181 5.82 9.28 1.61
C ASP A 181 5.70 8.88 3.08
N PHE A 182 5.99 7.63 3.42
CA PHE A 182 5.96 7.14 4.80
C PHE A 182 6.95 7.90 5.71
N LEU A 183 8.21 8.06 5.28
CA LEU A 183 9.22 8.80 6.04
C LEU A 183 8.87 10.28 6.17
N ARG A 184 8.17 10.87 5.19
CA ARG A 184 7.71 12.27 5.27
C ARG A 184 6.64 12.50 6.33
N PHE A 185 5.74 11.53 6.53
CA PHE A 185 4.61 11.68 7.45
C PHE A 185 4.84 11.06 8.84
N GLY A 186 5.89 10.25 9.00
CA GLY A 186 6.26 9.66 10.28
C GLY A 186 7.21 10.58 11.06
N PRO A 187 6.83 11.11 12.23
CA PRO A 187 7.79 11.82 13.06
C PRO A 187 8.73 10.79 13.72
N PHE A 188 10.02 10.87 13.41
CA PHE A 188 11.02 10.00 14.03
C PHE A 188 11.47 10.65 15.36
N ARG A 189 11.41 9.89 16.46
CA ARG A 189 12.05 10.33 17.70
C ARG A 189 13.50 9.85 17.70
N VAL A 190 14.44 10.79 17.68
CA VAL A 190 15.88 10.52 17.83
C VAL A 190 16.11 10.00 19.24
N MET A 191 16.60 8.77 19.36
CA MET A 191 17.07 8.22 20.63
C MET A 191 18.61 8.20 20.67
N ASP A 192 19.28 7.68 19.63
CA ASP A 192 20.73 7.41 19.70
C ASP A 192 21.54 7.81 18.45
N GLY A 193 21.00 8.61 17.52
CA GLY A 193 21.77 9.21 16.40
C GLY A 193 22.42 8.25 15.38
N SER A 194 22.52 6.94 15.65
CA SER A 194 23.19 5.94 14.82
C SER A 194 22.40 5.54 13.57
N GLN A 195 21.09 5.82 13.56
CA GLN A 195 20.16 5.45 12.49
C GLN A 195 19.31 6.64 11.98
N VAL A 196 19.57 7.86 12.44
CA VAL A 196 18.78 9.05 12.12
C VAL A 196 19.64 10.08 11.39
N ARG A 197 19.15 10.60 10.25
CA ARG A 197 19.73 11.79 9.63
C ARG A 197 19.13 13.01 10.28
N PHE A 198 19.79 13.51 11.32
CA PHE A 198 19.42 14.73 12.04
C PHE A 198 19.01 15.90 11.13
N TRP A 199 19.61 16.01 9.94
CA TRP A 199 19.38 17.09 8.99
C TRP A 199 18.23 16.87 8.00
N GLU A 200 17.90 15.60 7.68
CA GLU A 200 16.96 15.27 6.60
C GLU A 200 15.65 14.63 7.08
N ASP A 201 15.64 14.05 8.27
CA ASP A 201 14.46 13.39 8.84
C ASP A 201 13.57 14.41 9.58
N VAL A 202 12.26 14.28 9.43
CA VAL A 202 11.27 15.10 10.16
C VAL A 202 11.23 14.62 11.61
N LEU A 203 11.79 15.42 12.51
CA LEU A 203 11.82 15.11 13.94
C LEU A 203 10.50 15.51 14.59
N VAL A 204 10.12 14.80 15.66
CA VAL A 204 8.94 15.16 16.46
C VAL A 204 9.10 16.63 16.94
N GLY A 205 8.28 17.53 16.41
CA GLY A 205 8.20 18.95 16.80
C GLY A 205 8.98 19.93 15.93
N TRP A 206 9.86 19.47 15.02
CA TRP A 206 10.66 20.34 14.14
C TRP A 206 10.67 19.74 12.73
N GLY A 207 10.31 20.54 11.72
CA GLY A 207 10.52 20.15 10.32
C GLY A 207 12.00 19.90 10.02
N PRO A 208 12.37 19.42 8.81
CA PRO A 208 13.76 19.20 8.45
C PRO A 208 14.55 20.50 8.65
N ILE A 209 15.55 20.48 9.54
CA ILE A 209 16.27 21.68 9.97
C ILE A 209 17.09 22.28 8.82
N GLU A 210 17.36 21.51 7.77
CA GLU A 210 17.96 21.97 6.51
C GLU A 210 17.21 23.18 5.91
N ARG A 211 15.89 23.29 6.12
CA ARG A 211 15.12 24.46 5.66
C ARG A 211 15.18 25.66 6.60
N SER A 212 15.68 25.50 7.81
CA SER A 212 15.75 26.56 8.84
C SER A 212 17.15 27.15 9.03
N ILE A 213 18.21 26.57 8.47
CA ILE A 213 19.58 27.10 8.61
C ILE A 213 20.21 27.27 7.23
N SER A 214 19.98 28.43 6.62
CA SER A 214 20.81 28.91 5.51
C SER A 214 21.95 29.75 6.08
N PHE A 215 23.04 29.13 6.55
CA PHE A 215 24.34 29.80 6.73
C PHE A 215 25.52 28.81 6.56
N PRO A 216 26.71 29.27 6.09
CA PRO A 216 27.66 28.46 5.35
C PRO A 216 28.70 27.69 6.21
N ILE A 217 28.98 26.46 5.78
CA ILE A 217 30.23 25.67 5.80
C ILE A 217 31.17 25.79 7.04
N GLN A 218 31.42 24.68 7.74
CA GLN A 218 32.79 24.11 7.95
C GLN A 218 32.76 22.71 8.61
N HIS A 219 33.59 21.82 8.08
CA HIS A 219 33.84 20.43 8.49
C HIS A 219 34.19 20.25 9.97
N ARG A 220 33.66 19.19 10.61
CA ARG A 220 34.46 18.32 11.49
C ARG A 220 33.77 16.96 11.72
N GLU A 221 34.51 15.90 11.44
CA GLU A 221 34.14 14.49 11.69
C GLU A 221 34.14 14.18 13.19
N ALA A 222 33.22 13.32 13.64
CA ALA A 222 33.36 12.56 14.87
C ALA A 222 32.65 11.21 14.73
N GLN A 223 33.44 10.14 14.64
CA GLN A 223 32.99 8.76 14.81
C GLN A 223 32.72 8.48 16.29
N ILE A 224 31.59 7.86 16.64
CA ILE A 224 31.44 7.16 17.92
C ILE A 224 30.76 5.79 17.70
N ASN A 225 31.37 4.80 18.35
CA ASN A 225 31.22 3.35 18.26
C ASN A 225 29.86 2.76 18.72
N ASN A 226 29.59 1.58 18.18
CA ASN A 226 28.49 0.65 18.42
C ASN A 226 28.23 0.30 19.91
N ASN A 227 26.95 0.23 20.32
CA ASN A 227 26.41 -0.99 20.97
C ASN A 227 24.87 -1.05 20.91
N SER A 228 24.35 -2.28 20.81
CA SER A 228 22.96 -2.66 20.52
C SER A 228 21.91 -2.37 21.61
N ARG A 229 20.69 -1.91 21.20
CA ARG A 229 19.35 -2.51 21.48
C ARG A 229 18.17 -1.54 21.23
N GLY A 230 17.14 -2.03 20.54
CA GLY A 230 15.70 -1.79 20.80
C GLY A 230 15.04 -0.49 20.33
N TYR A 231 13.95 -0.61 19.57
CA TYR A 231 12.97 0.45 19.30
C TYR A 231 11.71 0.22 20.14
N GLU A 232 11.27 1.21 20.90
CA GLU A 232 9.94 1.27 21.50
C GLU A 232 9.26 2.58 21.11
N PHE A 233 8.03 2.49 20.62
CA PHE A 233 7.16 3.63 20.34
C PHE A 233 5.88 3.44 21.15
N LEU A 234 5.54 4.40 22.00
CA LEU A 234 4.33 4.38 22.82
C LEU A 234 3.08 4.71 21.99
N PRO A 235 1.91 4.16 22.36
CA PRO A 235 0.66 4.36 21.65
C PRO A 235 0.05 5.72 21.99
N SER A 236 -0.62 6.32 21.00
CA SER A 236 -1.69 7.30 21.22
C SER A 236 -3.04 6.69 20.89
#